data_AF-A0A520H8F4-F1
#
_entry.id   AF-A0A520H8F4-F1
#
_cell.length_a   1.000
_cell.length_b   1.000
_cell.length_c   1.000
_cell.angle_alpha   90.00
_cell.angle_beta   90.00
_cell.angle_gamma   90.00
#
_symmetry.space_group_name_H-M   'P 1'
#
loop_
_entity.id
_entity.type
_entity.pdbx_description
1 polymer ?
#
loop_
_entity_poly.entity_id
_entity_poly.type
_entity_poly.pdbx_seq_one_letter_code
_entity_poly.pdbx_strand_id
1 'polypeptide(L)' 'MKPFLRHQLERYVQRLGELDFLLSREDIMADMAQYRAISREHAEVTQIAGRHARFVQREADLAGAREMLADPEMAEMARE' A
#
# COMPACT_ATOMS: atom_id res chain seq x y z
N MET A 1 4.97 -12.98 7.25
CA MET A 1 5.93 -12.35 6.30
C MET A 1 7.33 -12.35 6.92
N LYS A 2 8.40 -12.56 6.17
CA LYS A 2 9.76 -12.31 6.69
C LYS A 2 9.95 -10.79 6.94
N PRO A 3 10.54 -10.34 8.06
CA PRO A 3 10.68 -8.92 8.38
C PRO A 3 11.35 -8.09 7.28
N PHE A 4 12.44 -8.61 6.70
CA PHE A 4 13.16 -7.95 5.60
C PHE A 4 12.25 -7.65 4.39
N LEU A 5 11.41 -8.61 3.98
CA LEU A 5 10.51 -8.43 2.85
C LEU A 5 9.42 -7.39 3.16
N ARG A 6 8.95 -7.33 4.40
CA ARG A 6 7.99 -6.29 4.84
C ARG A 6 8.62 -4.90 4.71
N HIS A 7 9.83 -4.71 5.22
CA HIS A 7 10.54 -3.43 5.07
C HIS A 7 10.80 -3.06 3.60
N GLN A 8 11.12 -4.04 2.76
CA GLN A 8 11.27 -3.77 1.33
C GLN A 8 9.97 -3.28 0.68
N LEU A 9 8.82 -3.84 1.06
CA LEU A 9 7.50 -3.41 0.57
C LEU A 9 7.09 -2.04 1.12
N GLU A 10 7.43 -1.72 2.37
CA GLU A 10 7.24 -0.38 2.95
C GLU A 10 8.01 0.69 2.18
N ARG A 11 9.23 0.39 1.73
CA ARG A 11 10.01 1.29 0.87
C ARG A 11 9.34 1.54 -0.48
N TYR A 12 8.66 0.55 -1.07
CA TYR A 12 7.88 0.77 -2.29
C TYR A 12 6.67 1.68 -2.06
N VAL A 13 6.02 1.60 -0.90
CA VAL A 13 4.93 2.52 -0.53
C VAL A 13 5.46 3.95 -0.38
N GLN A 14 6.60 4.14 0.28
CA GLN A 14 7.25 5.46 0.38
C GLN A 14 7.64 6.00 -1.00
N ARG A 15 8.24 5.16 -1.85
CA ARG A 15 8.63 5.53 -3.20
C ARG A 15 7.43 5.91 -4.07
N LEU A 16 6.28 5.25 -3.90
CA LEU A 16 5.06 5.63 -4.61
C LEU A 16 4.67 7.08 -4.29
N GLY A 17 4.67 7.46 -3.00
CA GLY A 17 4.35 8.83 -2.60
C GLY A 17 5.37 9.87 -3.10
N GLU A 18 6.65 9.52 -3.17
CA GLU A 18 7.67 10.37 -3.82
C GLU A 18 7.38 10.56 -5.31
N LEU A 19 6.99 9.50 -6.01
CA LEU A 19 6.69 9.55 -7.45
C LEU A 19 5.41 10.35 -7.71
N ASP A 20 4.38 10.21 -6.88
CA ASP A 20 3.17 11.03 -6.92
C ASP A 20 3.52 12.52 -6.77
N PHE A 21 4.37 12.84 -5.79
CA PHE A 21 4.85 14.20 -5.60
C PHE A 21 5.63 14.71 -6.81
N LEU A 22 6.56 13.92 -7.36
CA LEU A 22 7.32 14.31 -8.54
C LEU A 22 6.42 14.54 -9.77
N LEU A 23 5.43 13.67 -9.99
CA LEU A 23 4.47 13.83 -11.08
C LEU A 23 3.56 15.04 -10.92
N SER A 24 3.42 15.59 -9.70
CA SER A 24 2.65 16.82 -9.45
C SER A 24 3.42 18.11 -9.76
N ARG A 25 4.74 18.04 -9.98
CA ARG A 25 5.57 19.24 -10.18
C ARG A 25 5.54 19.75 -11.62
N GLU A 26 5.38 21.05 -11.79
CA GLU A 26 5.34 21.71 -13.10
C GLU A 26 6.63 21.55 -13.90
N ASP A 27 7.80 21.57 -13.24
CA ASP A 27 9.10 21.42 -13.91
C ASP A 27 9.30 20.01 -14.49
N ILE A 28 8.75 18.99 -13.83
CA ILE A 28 8.70 17.62 -14.34
C ILE A 28 7.70 17.52 -15.50
N MET A 29 6.51 18.12 -15.37
CA MET A 29 5.51 18.11 -16.44
C MET A 29 5.98 18.82 -17.71
N ALA A 30 6.83 19.84 -17.57
CA ALA A 30 7.42 20.58 -18.69
C ALA A 30 8.52 19.80 -19.43
N ASP A 31 9.15 18.80 -18.79
CA ASP A 31 10.14 17.92 -19.39
C ASP A 31 9.56 16.53 -19.71
N MET A 32 9.17 16.33 -20.98
CA MET A 32 8.58 15.08 -21.45
C MET A 32 9.49 13.85 -21.34
N ALA A 33 10.81 14.00 -21.24
CA ALA A 33 11.70 12.87 -21.02
C ALA A 33 11.68 12.44 -19.55
N GLN A 34 11.75 13.40 -18.64
CA GLN A 34 11.64 13.16 -17.19
C GLN A 34 10.25 12.62 -16.83
N TYR A 35 9.18 13.26 -17.31
CA TYR A 35 7.81 12.82 -17.09
C TYR A 35 7.64 11.34 -17.48
N ARG A 36 8.06 10.94 -18.69
CA ARG A 36 7.95 9.55 -19.16
C ARG A 36 8.78 8.56 -18.33
N ALA A 37 9.94 8.97 -17.82
CA ALA A 37 10.74 8.13 -16.94
C ALA A 37 10.01 7.89 -15.60
N ILE A 38 9.54 8.97 -14.98
CA ILE A 38 8.84 8.92 -13.69
C ILE A 38 7.50 8.20 -13.80
N SER A 39 6.72 8.43 -14.87
CA SER A 39 5.45 7.72 -15.08
C SER A 39 5.62 6.21 -15.24
N ARG A 40 6.72 5.76 -15.87
CA ARG A 40 7.03 4.32 -15.99
C ARG A 40 7.35 3.71 -14.63
N GLU A 41 8.23 4.35 -13.88
CA GLU A 41 8.58 3.89 -12.53
C GLU A 41 7.33 3.89 -11.62
N HIS A 42 6.53 4.97 -11.68
CA HIS A 42 5.27 5.07 -10.95
C HIS A 42 4.37 3.88 -11.26
N ALA A 43 4.12 3.57 -12.54
CA ALA A 43 3.27 2.44 -12.92
C ALA A 43 3.76 1.10 -12.35
N GLU A 44 5.07 0.85 -12.35
CA GLU A 44 5.66 -0.37 -11.77
C GLU A 44 5.48 -0.41 -10.25
N VAL A 45 5.78 0.70 -9.56
CA VAL A 45 5.70 0.81 -8.10
C VAL A 45 4.26 0.75 -7.61
N THR A 46 3.30 1.35 -8.34
CA THR A 46 1.86 1.31 -8.00
C THR A 46 1.36 -0.13 -7.86
N GLN A 47 1.78 -1.04 -8.75
CA GLN A 47 1.34 -2.44 -8.69
C GLN A 47 1.82 -3.14 -7.41
N ILE A 48 3.09 -2.91 -7.04
CA ILE A 48 3.71 -3.53 -5.87
C ILE A 48 3.13 -2.94 -4.58
N ALA A 49 3.15 -1.60 -4.46
CA ALA A 49 2.64 -0.87 -3.31
C ALA A 49 1.14 -1.13 -3.10
N GLY A 50 0.35 -1.15 -4.18
CA GLY A 50 -1.09 -1.45 -4.11
C GLY A 50 -1.38 -2.87 -3.64
N ARG A 51 -0.56 -3.86 -4.05
CA ARG A 51 -0.69 -5.24 -3.55
C ARG A 51 -0.31 -5.34 -2.08
N HIS A 52 0.74 -4.62 -1.65
CA HIS A 52 1.13 -4.56 -0.24
C HIS A 52 0.05 -3.89 0.62
N ALA A 53 -0.54 -2.79 0.17
CA ALA A 53 -1.65 -2.12 0.87
C ALA A 53 -2.84 -3.06 1.09
N ARG A 54 -3.24 -3.81 0.05
CA ARG A 54 -4.29 -4.85 0.20
C ARG A 54 -3.92 -5.93 1.20
N PHE A 55 -2.65 -6.36 1.21
CA PHE A 55 -2.18 -7.35 2.18
C PHE A 55 -2.29 -6.81 3.62
N VAL A 56 -1.82 -5.59 3.88
CA VAL A 56 -1.93 -4.93 5.20
C VAL A 56 -3.39 -4.79 5.63
N GLN A 57 -4.29 -4.40 4.72
CA GLN A 57 -5.72 -4.33 5.03
C GLN A 57 -6.27 -5.69 5.49
N ARG A 58 -5.89 -6.78 4.81
CA ARG A 58 -6.37 -8.13 5.19
C ARG A 58 -5.77 -8.60 6.51
N GLU A 59 -4.54 -8.21 6.83
CA GLU A 59 -3.99 -8.45 8.17
C GLU A 59 -4.79 -7.71 9.25
N ALA A 60 -5.16 -6.45 9.01
CA ALA A 60 -5.97 -5.66 9.92
C ALA A 60 -7.40 -6.22 10.06
N ASP A 61 -8.05 -6.60 8.95
CA ASP A 61 -9.38 -7.21 8.95
C ASP A 61 -9.38 -8.52 9.76
N LEU A 62 -8.36 -9.36 9.59
CA LEU A 62 -8.21 -10.62 10.33
C LEU A 62 -7.97 -10.38 11.82
N ALA A 63 -7.18 -9.37 12.17
CA ALA A 63 -6.96 -9.00 13.57
C ALA A 63 -8.27 -8.52 14.21
N GLY A 64 -9.00 -7.63 13.55
CA GLY A 64 -10.31 -7.15 14.03
C GLY A 64 -11.33 -8.27 14.19
N ALA A 65 -11.43 -9.20 13.22
CA ALA A 65 -12.32 -10.35 13.33
C ALA A 65 -11.96 -11.28 14.50
N ARG A 66 -10.66 -11.44 14.80
CA ARG A 66 -10.20 -12.22 15.96
C ARG A 66 -10.50 -11.54 17.28
N GLU A 67 -10.38 -10.21 17.34
CA GLU A 67 -10.76 -9.43 18.52
C GLU A 67 -12.28 -9.54 18.77
N MET A 68 -13.11 -9.45 17.73
CA MET A 68 -14.56 -9.67 17.83
C MET A 68 -14.93 -11.07 18.33
N LEU A 69 -14.23 -12.11 17.88
CA LEU A 69 -14.43 -13.49 18.35
C LEU A 69 -13.97 -13.71 19.80
N ALA A 70 -12.99 -12.94 20.26
CA ALA A 70 -12.48 -13.00 21.62
C ALA A 70 -13.38 -12.25 22.61
N ASP A 71 -14.27 -11.39 22.13
CA ASP A 71 -15.31 -10.73 22.92
C ASP A 71 -16.57 -11.63 23.04
N PRO A 72 -16.89 -12.17 24.23
CA PRO A 72 -18.02 -13.06 24.44
C PRO A 72 -19.39 -12.43 24.13
N GLU A 73 -19.52 -11.10 24.22
CA GLU A 73 -20.79 -10.40 23.91
C GLU A 73 -20.99 -10.21 22.39
N MET A 74 -19.92 -10.22 21.58
CA MET A 74 -20.00 -10.11 20.12
C MET A 74 -19.89 -11.46 19.38
N ALA A 75 -19.53 -12.54 20.06
CA ALA A 75 -19.40 -13.88 19.47
C ALA A 75 -20.72 -14.47 18.92
N GLU A 76 -21.87 -13.99 19.38
CA GLU A 76 -23.19 -14.40 18.83
C GLU A 76 -23.50 -13.72 17.49
N MET A 77 -23.07 -12.46 17.28
CA MET A 77 -23.31 -11.72 16.04
C MET A 77 -22.39 -12.13 14.89
N ALA A 78 -21.20 -12.68 15.18
CA ALA A 78 -20.22 -13.10 14.18
C ALA A 78 -20.46 -14.50 13.59
N ARG A 79 -21.50 -15.23 14.06
CA ARG A 79 -21.87 -16.57 13.59
C ARG A 79 -23.00 -16.58 12.56
N GLU A 80 -23.64 -15.45 12.31
CA GLU A 80 -24.61 -15.21 11.22
C GLU A 80 -23.93 -14.51 10.03
#